data_AF-A0A382MU18-F1
#
_entry.id   AF-A0A382MU18-F1
#
_cell.length_a   1.000
_cell.length_b   1.000
_cell.length_c   1.000
_cell.angle_alpha   90.00
_cell.angle_beta   90.00
_cell.angle_gamma   90.00
#
_symmetry.space_group_name_H-M   'P 1'
#
loop_
_entity.id
_entity.type
_entity.pdbx_description
1 polymer ?
#
loop_
_entity_poly.entity_id
_entity_poly.type
_entity_poly.pdbx_seq_one_letter_code
_entity_poly.pdbx_strand_id
1 'polypeptide(L)'
;TGQSMGGAGTYSAILAEPNLFAAAVPVCGRGQPDQAKKIVHIPIWIFHGELDRVVPTIASRNMVAALKKAGGKPTYTEYAGVRHNSWTPAYADKKLWEWLFAQKRKDIKSKLTPKQVSQFFDDMLGKWTAVDKDTKAVVEKFTCGWKEKGKSIKWEGTAFENGEITGQSTSTTSYDPELGVFVEKYDPAKGQPEKIRHVHRNPNNNTLEAEFIKPKFRPGMDLKMTWKKISANLWNHNIEVFENGKLVFSREVTQTRKAAKTEK
;
A
#
# COMPACT_ATOMS: atom_id res chain seq x y z
N THR A 1 -9.20 1.58 -20.63
CA THR A 1 -10.47 1.21 -21.26
C THR A 1 -10.23 0.96 -22.74
N GLY A 2 -11.07 0.19 -23.40
CA GLY A 2 -11.01 -0.01 -24.85
C GLY A 2 -12.15 -0.90 -25.34
N GLN A 3 -12.54 -0.71 -26.60
CA GLN A 3 -13.62 -1.45 -27.26
C GLN A 3 -13.10 -2.49 -28.26
N SER A 4 -13.77 -3.65 -28.37
CA SER A 4 -13.45 -4.71 -29.35
C SER A 4 -11.98 -5.16 -29.26
N MET A 5 -11.18 -4.95 -30.31
CA MET A 5 -9.72 -5.15 -30.28
C MET A 5 -9.05 -4.36 -29.13
N GLY A 6 -9.49 -3.13 -28.86
CA GLY A 6 -9.05 -2.35 -27.70
C GLY A 6 -9.55 -2.90 -26.35
N GLY A 7 -10.66 -3.65 -26.34
CA GLY A 7 -11.11 -4.40 -25.17
C GLY A 7 -10.17 -5.56 -24.85
N ALA A 8 -9.72 -6.29 -25.89
CA ALA A 8 -8.64 -7.27 -25.75
C ALA A 8 -7.32 -6.60 -25.34
N GLY A 9 -6.98 -5.46 -25.94
CA GLY A 9 -5.81 -4.65 -25.57
C GLY A 9 -5.84 -4.17 -24.11
N THR A 10 -7.02 -3.86 -23.58
CA THR A 10 -7.19 -3.51 -22.16
C THR A 10 -6.79 -4.68 -21.27
N TYR A 11 -7.23 -5.91 -21.58
CA TYR A 11 -6.79 -7.11 -20.85
C TYR A 11 -5.29 -7.36 -21.00
N SER A 12 -4.75 -7.27 -22.21
CA SER A 12 -3.32 -7.46 -22.45
C SER A 12 -2.47 -6.46 -21.66
N ALA A 13 -2.87 -5.19 -21.61
CA ALA A 13 -2.16 -4.15 -20.88
C ALA A 13 -2.12 -4.43 -19.37
N ILE A 14 -3.26 -4.78 -18.76
CA ILE A 14 -3.31 -5.07 -17.32
C ILE A 14 -2.69 -6.42 -16.97
N LEU A 15 -2.58 -7.36 -17.91
CA LEU A 15 -1.86 -8.62 -17.69
C LEU A 15 -0.34 -8.43 -17.80
N ALA A 16 0.12 -7.59 -18.72
CA ALA A 16 1.53 -7.26 -18.90
C ALA A 16 2.05 -6.41 -17.74
N GLU A 17 1.28 -5.40 -17.33
CA GLU A 17 1.63 -4.44 -16.29
C GLU A 17 0.56 -4.40 -15.18
N PRO A 18 0.38 -5.49 -14.40
CA PRO A 18 -0.71 -5.63 -13.42
C PRO A 18 -0.66 -4.62 -12.26
N ASN A 19 0.44 -3.88 -12.15
CA ASN A 19 0.65 -2.90 -11.09
C ASN A 19 0.65 -1.45 -11.58
N LEU A 20 0.52 -1.23 -12.90
CA LEU A 20 0.53 0.10 -13.49
C LEU A 20 -0.85 0.77 -13.39
N PHE A 21 -1.93 0.01 -13.63
CA PHE A 21 -3.27 0.55 -13.77
C PHE A 21 -4.07 0.52 -12.46
N ALA A 22 -4.84 1.58 -12.21
CA ALA A 22 -5.72 1.68 -11.04
C ALA A 22 -7.02 0.90 -11.20
N ALA A 23 -7.52 0.76 -12.43
CA ALA A 23 -8.75 0.07 -12.79
C ALA A 23 -8.77 -0.23 -14.30
N ALA A 24 -9.67 -1.10 -14.74
CA ALA A 24 -9.84 -1.43 -16.15
C ALA A 24 -11.30 -1.54 -16.57
N VAL A 25 -11.56 -1.14 -17.82
CA VAL A 25 -12.89 -1.20 -18.46
C VAL A 25 -12.74 -1.84 -19.85
N PRO A 26 -12.73 -3.16 -19.95
CA PRO A 26 -12.76 -3.85 -21.24
C PRO A 26 -14.21 -3.91 -21.77
N VAL A 27 -14.42 -3.42 -22.99
CA VAL A 27 -15.73 -3.42 -23.67
C VAL A 27 -15.68 -4.33 -24.89
N CYS A 28 -16.61 -5.28 -24.97
CA CYS A 28 -16.69 -6.32 -26.02
C CYS A 28 -15.35 -6.96 -26.42
N GLY A 29 -14.46 -7.17 -25.45
CA GLY A 29 -13.13 -7.74 -25.66
C GLY A 29 -13.00 -9.19 -25.20
N ARG A 30 -11.90 -9.83 -25.60
CA ARG A 30 -11.48 -11.17 -25.16
C ARG A 30 -10.23 -11.08 -24.29
N GLY A 31 -10.28 -11.67 -23.10
CA GLY A 31 -9.15 -11.80 -22.19
C GLY A 31 -8.57 -13.23 -22.15
N GLN A 32 -7.75 -13.49 -21.14
CA GLN A 32 -7.10 -14.79 -20.87
C GLN A 32 -7.55 -15.33 -19.50
N PRO A 33 -8.62 -16.16 -19.43
CA PRO A 33 -9.20 -16.61 -18.17
C PRO A 33 -8.24 -17.38 -17.26
N ASP A 34 -7.29 -18.12 -17.83
CA ASP A 34 -6.22 -18.84 -17.15
C ASP A 34 -5.28 -17.91 -16.36
N GLN A 35 -5.14 -16.65 -16.80
CA GLN A 35 -4.31 -15.65 -16.13
C GLN A 35 -5.07 -14.73 -15.17
N ALA A 36 -6.37 -14.96 -14.94
CA ALA A 36 -7.22 -14.08 -14.14
C ALA A 36 -6.66 -13.77 -12.75
N LYS A 37 -5.99 -14.75 -12.09
CA LYS A 37 -5.38 -14.59 -10.77
C LYS A 37 -4.36 -13.44 -10.71
N LYS A 38 -3.70 -13.08 -11.82
CA LYS A 38 -2.70 -12.00 -11.86
C LYS A 38 -3.30 -10.60 -11.73
N ILE A 39 -4.61 -10.46 -11.95
CA ILE A 39 -5.29 -9.15 -12.07
C ILE A 39 -6.50 -9.02 -11.15
N VAL A 40 -6.73 -9.97 -10.23
CA VAL A 40 -7.89 -9.96 -9.31
C VAL A 40 -7.90 -8.78 -8.34
N HIS A 41 -6.75 -8.16 -8.09
CA HIS A 41 -6.62 -6.97 -7.26
C HIS A 41 -7.00 -5.68 -7.99
N ILE A 42 -7.10 -5.71 -9.32
CA ILE A 42 -7.51 -4.57 -10.13
C ILE A 42 -9.04 -4.51 -10.13
N PRO A 43 -9.66 -3.37 -9.79
CA PRO A 43 -11.07 -3.13 -10.07
C PRO A 43 -11.33 -3.20 -11.59
N ILE A 44 -12.18 -4.13 -12.02
CA ILE A 44 -12.49 -4.35 -13.44
C ILE A 44 -14.01 -4.27 -13.63
N TRP A 45 -14.47 -3.42 -14.55
CA TRP A 45 -15.87 -3.38 -15.00
C TRP A 45 -15.96 -3.77 -16.48
N ILE A 46 -16.53 -4.93 -16.73
CA ILE A 46 -16.63 -5.55 -18.06
C ILE A 46 -17.98 -5.19 -18.68
N PHE A 47 -17.99 -4.84 -19.97
CA PHE A 47 -19.20 -4.56 -20.74
C PHE A 47 -19.28 -5.42 -22.01
N HIS A 48 -20.47 -5.92 -22.35
CA HIS A 48 -20.68 -6.70 -23.57
C HIS A 48 -22.12 -6.60 -24.07
N GLY A 49 -22.35 -6.81 -25.38
CA GLY A 49 -23.68 -7.04 -25.93
C GLY A 49 -24.07 -8.51 -25.85
N GLU A 50 -25.32 -8.82 -25.54
CA GLU A 50 -25.83 -10.21 -25.49
C GLU A 50 -25.76 -10.92 -26.85
N LEU A 51 -26.02 -10.18 -27.94
CA LEU A 51 -26.11 -10.71 -29.30
C LEU A 51 -24.87 -10.39 -30.14
N ASP A 52 -23.72 -10.13 -29.49
CA ASP A 52 -22.46 -9.91 -30.17
C ASP A 52 -22.00 -11.19 -30.90
N ARG A 53 -21.87 -11.11 -32.23
CA ARG A 53 -21.42 -12.20 -33.09
C ARG A 53 -19.99 -12.02 -33.60
N VAL A 54 -19.38 -10.85 -33.37
CA VAL A 54 -18.00 -10.56 -33.80
C VAL A 54 -17.04 -11.03 -32.70
N VAL A 55 -17.32 -10.62 -31.46
CA VAL A 55 -16.69 -11.20 -30.28
C VAL A 55 -17.81 -11.85 -29.47
N PRO A 56 -17.97 -13.17 -29.51
CA PRO A 56 -19.06 -13.82 -28.80
C PRO A 56 -19.05 -13.51 -27.31
N THR A 57 -20.21 -13.14 -26.75
CA THR A 57 -20.41 -12.71 -25.35
C THR A 57 -19.83 -13.67 -24.31
N ILE A 58 -19.76 -14.97 -24.66
CA ILE A 58 -19.12 -16.01 -23.85
C ILE A 58 -17.67 -15.67 -23.48
N ALA A 59 -16.95 -14.91 -24.31
CA ALA A 59 -15.59 -14.45 -24.00
C ALA A 59 -15.54 -13.60 -22.72
N SER A 60 -16.50 -12.69 -22.53
CA SER A 60 -16.59 -11.89 -21.30
C SER A 60 -17.16 -12.69 -20.13
N ARG A 61 -18.17 -13.54 -20.36
CA ARG A 61 -18.70 -14.44 -19.30
C ARG A 61 -17.61 -15.35 -18.73
N ASN A 62 -16.73 -15.89 -19.57
CA ASN A 62 -15.59 -16.70 -19.15
C ASN A 62 -14.58 -15.91 -18.29
N MET A 63 -14.27 -14.67 -18.67
CA MET A 63 -13.41 -13.79 -17.87
C MET A 63 -14.04 -13.47 -16.51
N VAL A 64 -15.33 -13.15 -16.46
CA VAL A 64 -16.06 -12.90 -15.21
C VAL A 64 -16.00 -14.12 -14.29
N ALA A 65 -16.27 -15.31 -14.83
CA ALA A 65 -16.23 -16.56 -14.08
C ALA A 65 -14.82 -16.83 -13.51
N ALA A 66 -13.79 -16.66 -14.32
CA ALA A 66 -12.40 -16.88 -13.90
C ALA A 66 -11.93 -15.86 -12.85
N LEU A 67 -12.26 -14.58 -13.01
CA LEU A 67 -11.94 -13.54 -12.03
C LEU A 67 -12.62 -13.81 -10.69
N LYS A 68 -13.91 -14.18 -10.70
CA LYS A 68 -14.64 -14.58 -9.48
C LYS A 68 -14.04 -15.82 -8.84
N LYS A 69 -13.74 -16.87 -9.63
CA LYS A 69 -13.10 -18.10 -9.14
C LYS A 69 -11.74 -17.84 -8.50
N ALA A 70 -10.99 -16.85 -8.99
CA ALA A 70 -9.71 -16.45 -8.46
C ALA A 70 -9.81 -15.49 -7.24
N GLY A 71 -11.01 -15.20 -6.75
CA GLY A 71 -11.25 -14.34 -5.58
C GLY A 71 -11.44 -12.84 -5.89
N GLY A 72 -11.46 -12.47 -7.18
CA GLY A 72 -11.74 -11.11 -7.62
C GLY A 72 -13.23 -10.76 -7.55
N LYS A 73 -13.52 -9.46 -7.64
CA LYS A 73 -14.89 -8.91 -7.60
C LYS A 73 -15.16 -8.05 -8.84
N PRO A 74 -15.16 -8.63 -10.05
CA PRO A 74 -15.44 -7.86 -11.26
C PRO A 74 -16.90 -7.40 -11.28
N THR A 75 -17.13 -6.19 -11.77
CA THR A 75 -18.47 -5.73 -12.18
C THR A 75 -18.69 -6.15 -13.63
N TYR A 76 -19.91 -6.58 -13.96
CA TYR A 76 -20.26 -6.99 -15.32
C TYR A 76 -21.61 -6.44 -15.73
N THR A 77 -21.65 -5.81 -16.90
CA THR A 77 -22.87 -5.35 -17.55
C THR A 77 -23.00 -6.01 -18.91
N GLU A 78 -24.08 -6.75 -19.11
CA GLU A 78 -24.44 -7.33 -20.40
C GLU A 78 -25.70 -6.64 -20.91
N TYR A 79 -25.64 -6.10 -22.14
CA TYR A 79 -26.77 -5.37 -22.72
C TYR A 79 -27.64 -6.29 -23.55
N ALA A 80 -28.88 -6.50 -23.11
CA ALA A 80 -29.86 -7.32 -23.79
C ALA A 80 -30.12 -6.81 -25.22
N GLY A 81 -30.17 -7.71 -26.20
CA GLY A 81 -30.42 -7.39 -27.61
C GLY A 81 -29.31 -6.61 -28.34
N VAL A 82 -28.30 -6.10 -27.63
CA VAL A 82 -27.19 -5.34 -28.24
C VAL A 82 -26.21 -6.30 -28.91
N ARG A 83 -25.77 -5.93 -30.12
CA ARG A 83 -24.76 -6.66 -30.89
C ARG A 83 -23.34 -6.17 -30.53
N HIS A 84 -22.47 -5.99 -31.52
CA HIS A 84 -21.07 -5.66 -31.29
C HIS A 84 -20.86 -4.28 -30.64
N ASN A 85 -21.76 -3.32 -30.91
CA ASN A 85 -21.66 -1.91 -30.53
C ASN A 85 -21.98 -1.60 -29.06
N SER A 86 -21.64 -2.50 -28.13
CA SER A 86 -21.89 -2.34 -26.69
C SER A 86 -21.16 -1.16 -26.04
N TRP A 87 -20.16 -0.58 -26.71
CA TRP A 87 -19.49 0.64 -26.27
C TRP A 87 -20.37 1.88 -26.32
N THR A 88 -21.37 1.94 -27.20
CA THR A 88 -22.30 3.08 -27.28
C THR A 88 -23.06 3.27 -25.95
N PRO A 89 -23.81 2.27 -25.44
CA PRO A 89 -24.46 2.41 -24.14
C PRO A 89 -23.46 2.46 -22.98
N ALA A 90 -22.33 1.75 -23.05
CA ALA A 90 -21.33 1.76 -21.96
C ALA A 90 -20.72 3.14 -21.72
N TYR A 91 -20.27 3.83 -22.78
CA TYR A 91 -19.64 5.15 -22.62
C TYR A 91 -20.65 6.29 -22.45
N ALA A 92 -21.92 6.07 -22.78
CA ALA A 92 -23.01 7.00 -22.46
C ALA A 92 -23.44 6.93 -20.98
N ASP A 93 -23.15 5.84 -20.27
CA ASP A 93 -23.52 5.69 -18.85
C ASP A 93 -22.60 6.51 -17.94
N LYS A 94 -23.16 7.54 -17.30
CA LYS A 94 -22.45 8.37 -16.32
C LYS A 94 -21.89 7.54 -15.15
N LYS A 95 -22.56 6.45 -14.77
CA LYS A 95 -22.14 5.58 -13.65
C LYS A 95 -20.79 4.92 -13.92
N LEU A 96 -20.50 4.61 -15.19
CA LEU A 96 -19.19 4.08 -15.57
C LEU A 96 -18.09 5.08 -15.21
N TRP A 97 -18.26 6.34 -15.58
CA TRP A 97 -17.27 7.39 -15.34
C TRP A 97 -17.15 7.72 -13.85
N GLU A 98 -18.27 7.84 -13.14
CA GLU A 98 -18.28 8.02 -11.68
C GLU A 98 -17.53 6.89 -10.96
N TRP A 99 -17.79 5.63 -11.35
CA TRP A 99 -17.07 4.49 -10.82
C TRP A 99 -15.58 4.53 -11.18
N LEU A 100 -15.23 4.80 -12.44
CA LEU A 100 -13.84 4.78 -12.91
C LEU A 100 -12.99 5.83 -12.19
N PHE A 101 -13.51 7.05 -12.04
CA PHE A 101 -12.83 8.14 -11.34
C PHE A 101 -12.80 7.96 -9.81
N ALA A 102 -13.70 7.16 -9.24
CA ALA A 102 -13.62 6.76 -7.84
C ALA A 102 -12.50 5.73 -7.58
N GLN A 103 -12.02 5.04 -8.61
CA GLN A 103 -10.94 4.08 -8.44
C GLN A 103 -9.61 4.79 -8.22
N LYS A 104 -8.88 4.34 -7.20
CA LYS A 104 -7.49 4.72 -6.97
C LYS A 104 -6.69 3.45 -6.92
N ARG A 105 -5.49 3.47 -7.50
CA ARG A 105 -4.52 2.40 -7.26
C ARG A 105 -4.25 2.42 -5.76
N LYS A 106 -4.74 1.41 -5.03
CA LYS A 106 -4.20 1.13 -3.70
C LYS A 106 -2.71 0.96 -3.92
N ASP A 107 -1.87 1.73 -3.23
CA ASP A 107 -0.42 1.66 -3.40
C ASP A 107 0.01 0.20 -3.38
N ILE A 108 0.23 -0.38 -4.56
CA ILE A 108 0.86 -1.67 -4.68
C ILE A 108 2.29 -1.35 -4.30
N LYS A 109 2.57 -1.54 -3.02
CA LYS A 109 3.84 -1.33 -2.34
C LYS A 109 4.92 -1.97 -3.21
N SER A 110 5.49 -1.17 -4.10
CA SER A 110 6.44 -1.65 -5.10
C SER A 110 7.63 -2.21 -4.35
N LYS A 111 8.00 -3.47 -4.61
CA LYS A 111 9.18 -4.07 -3.99
C LYS A 111 10.38 -3.15 -4.26
N LEU A 112 11.07 -2.76 -3.20
CA LEU A 112 12.27 -1.95 -3.30
C LEU A 112 13.41 -2.78 -3.88
N THR A 113 14.22 -2.14 -4.71
CA THR A 113 15.49 -2.69 -5.17
C THR A 113 16.48 -2.79 -4.01
N PRO A 114 17.49 -3.68 -4.07
CA PRO A 114 18.53 -3.76 -3.04
C PRO A 114 19.22 -2.42 -2.74
N LYS A 115 19.43 -1.58 -3.76
CA LYS A 115 19.99 -0.23 -3.59
C LYS A 115 19.07 0.68 -2.77
N GLN A 116 17.76 0.66 -3.03
CA GLN A 116 16.78 1.45 -2.27
C GLN A 116 16.64 0.95 -0.82
N VAL A 117 16.77 -0.36 -0.60
CA VAL A 117 16.80 -0.96 0.74
C VAL A 117 18.05 -0.53 1.51
N SER A 118 19.23 -0.60 0.90
CA SER A 118 20.48 -0.13 1.54
C SER A 118 20.38 1.36 1.88
N GLN A 119 19.93 2.18 0.93
CA GLN A 119 19.76 3.62 1.16
C GLN A 119 18.76 3.91 2.27
N PHE A 120 17.71 3.09 2.43
CA PHE A 120 16.79 3.22 3.58
C PHE A 120 17.53 3.05 4.90
N PHE A 121 18.30 1.98 5.05
CA PHE A 121 19.05 1.77 6.29
C PHE A 121 20.04 2.91 6.55
N ASP A 122 20.78 3.34 5.53
CA ASP A 122 21.70 4.48 5.64
C ASP A 122 20.99 5.79 6.03
N ASP A 123 19.76 6.01 5.55
CA ASP A 123 18.92 7.15 5.93
C ASP A 123 18.47 7.10 7.40
N MET A 124 18.50 5.93 8.04
CA MET A 124 18.02 5.71 9.41
C MET A 124 19.13 5.78 10.47
N LEU A 125 20.40 5.50 10.14
CA LEU A 125 21.48 5.34 11.14
C LEU A 125 21.81 6.60 11.96
N GLY A 126 21.95 6.50 13.27
CA GLY A 126 22.37 7.62 14.13
C GLY A 126 21.35 7.94 15.20
N LYS A 127 21.41 9.16 15.73
CA LYS A 127 20.60 9.57 16.88
C LYS A 127 19.47 10.47 16.43
N TRP A 128 18.27 10.19 16.91
CA TRP A 128 17.07 10.90 16.56
C TRP A 128 16.43 11.52 17.78
N THR A 129 15.77 12.64 17.58
CA THR A 129 14.93 13.29 18.57
C THR A 129 13.61 13.63 17.91
N ALA A 130 12.52 13.20 18.56
CA ALA A 130 11.16 13.41 18.13
C ALA A 130 10.52 14.46 19.05
N VAL A 131 10.01 15.53 18.46
CA VAL A 131 9.41 16.66 19.16
C VAL A 131 7.97 16.81 18.68
N ASP A 132 7.04 16.80 19.64
CA ASP A 132 5.63 17.04 19.36
C ASP A 132 5.44 18.44 18.76
N LYS A 133 4.68 18.53 17.67
CA LYS A 133 4.59 19.75 16.89
C LYS A 133 3.87 20.87 17.64
N ASP A 134 2.91 20.55 18.50
CA ASP A 134 2.08 21.55 19.15
C ASP A 134 2.68 21.96 20.48
N THR A 135 2.99 20.98 21.33
CA THR A 135 3.52 21.21 22.69
C THR A 135 5.01 21.56 22.70
N LYS A 136 5.73 21.27 21.61
CA LYS A 136 7.20 21.35 21.52
C LYS A 136 7.94 20.46 22.53
N ALA A 137 7.23 19.55 23.20
CA ALA A 137 7.83 18.59 24.11
C ALA A 137 8.62 17.53 23.34
N VAL A 138 9.75 17.10 23.89
CA VAL A 138 10.41 15.89 23.41
C VAL A 138 9.56 14.69 23.81
N VAL A 139 9.11 13.91 22.83
CA VAL A 139 8.28 12.71 23.05
C VAL A 139 9.05 11.42 22.89
N GLU A 140 10.16 11.45 22.15
CA GLU A 140 10.99 10.27 21.94
C GLU A 140 12.44 10.66 21.61
N LYS A 141 13.39 9.87 22.10
CA LYS A 141 14.76 9.85 21.60
C LYS A 141 15.11 8.42 21.24
N PHE A 142 15.70 8.21 20.08
CA PHE A 142 16.08 6.86 19.66
C PHE A 142 17.41 6.85 18.90
N THR A 143 18.16 5.77 19.08
CA THR A 143 19.40 5.52 18.36
C THR A 143 19.20 4.35 17.42
N CYS A 144 19.73 4.48 16.20
CA CYS A 144 19.72 3.47 15.18
C CYS A 144 21.15 3.09 14.82
N GLY A 145 21.45 1.80 14.84
CA GLY A 145 22.74 1.25 14.45
C GLY A 145 22.58 0.01 13.59
N TRP A 146 23.66 -0.44 12.96
CA TRP A 146 23.66 -1.73 12.28
C TRP A 146 23.53 -2.87 13.30
N LYS A 147 22.66 -3.83 13.00
CA LYS A 147 22.70 -5.16 13.62
C LYS A 147 23.49 -6.13 12.73
N GLU A 148 23.20 -6.10 11.43
CA GLU A 148 23.96 -6.77 10.40
C GLU A 148 24.02 -5.85 9.17
N LYS A 149 25.23 -5.43 8.80
CA LYS A 149 25.44 -4.39 7.77
C LYS A 149 24.79 -4.80 6.44
N GLY A 150 23.96 -3.92 5.89
CA GLY A 150 23.22 -4.13 4.64
C GLY A 150 21.97 -5.01 4.75
N LYS A 151 21.71 -5.63 5.91
CA LYS A 151 20.58 -6.55 6.12
C LYS A 151 19.58 -6.09 7.17
N SER A 152 20.08 -5.58 8.30
CA SER A 152 19.20 -5.14 9.39
C SER A 152 19.82 -4.08 10.29
N ILE A 153 18.95 -3.23 10.83
CA ILE A 153 19.28 -2.18 11.79
C ILE A 153 18.61 -2.48 13.13
N LYS A 154 19.26 -2.06 14.22
CA LYS A 154 18.74 -2.12 15.58
C LYS A 154 18.37 -0.72 16.03
N TRP A 155 17.22 -0.60 16.67
CA TRP A 155 16.73 0.61 17.31
C TRP A 155 16.76 0.46 18.83
N GLU A 156 17.09 1.53 19.50
CA GLU A 156 17.01 1.67 20.96
C GLU A 156 16.36 3.02 21.26
N GLY A 157 15.16 2.99 21.83
CA GLY A 157 14.31 4.16 22.04
C GLY A 157 14.00 4.40 23.50
N THR A 158 13.78 5.67 23.84
CA THR A 158 13.25 6.13 25.13
C THR A 158 12.12 7.09 24.84
N ALA A 159 10.94 6.79 25.38
CA ALA A 159 9.74 7.61 25.28
C ALA A 159 9.65 8.55 26.49
N PHE A 160 9.11 9.74 26.25
CA PHE A 160 8.97 10.79 27.25
C PHE A 160 7.54 11.33 27.26
N GLU A 161 7.04 11.64 28.46
CA GLU A 161 5.79 12.38 28.66
C GLU A 161 6.03 13.41 29.76
N ASN A 162 5.71 14.67 29.50
CA ASN A 162 5.97 15.79 30.43
C ASN A 162 7.42 15.86 30.95
N GLY A 163 8.38 15.39 30.15
CA GLY A 163 9.81 15.38 30.50
C GLY A 163 10.27 14.15 31.29
N GLU A 164 9.35 13.28 31.72
CA GLU A 164 9.66 12.05 32.43
C GLU A 164 9.74 10.85 31.47
N ILE A 165 10.58 9.87 31.80
CA ILE A 165 10.73 8.66 31.00
C ILE A 165 9.53 7.75 31.26
N THR A 166 8.75 7.46 30.22
CA THR A 166 7.56 6.59 30.31
C THR A 166 7.79 5.20 29.72
N GLY A 167 8.86 5.02 28.95
CA GLY A 167 9.16 3.72 28.39
C GLY A 167 10.51 3.64 27.70
N GLN A 168 11.02 2.43 27.60
CA GLN A 168 12.19 2.09 26.80
C GLN A 168 11.84 0.90 25.92
N SER A 169 12.40 0.87 24.71
CA SER A 169 12.16 -0.20 23.77
C SER A 169 13.37 -0.46 22.90
N THR A 170 13.60 -1.72 22.56
CA THR A 170 14.55 -2.11 21.53
C THR A 170 13.82 -2.85 20.43
N SER A 171 14.23 -2.64 19.18
CA SER A 171 13.65 -3.34 18.03
C SER A 171 14.71 -3.61 16.97
N THR A 172 14.44 -4.57 16.10
CA THR A 172 15.24 -4.85 14.91
C THR A 172 14.37 -4.65 13.68
N THR A 173 14.87 -3.92 12.68
CA THR A 173 14.23 -3.77 11.37
C THR A 173 15.05 -4.46 10.29
N SER A 174 14.40 -5.30 9.49
CA SER A 174 14.97 -5.97 8.30
C SER A 174 14.03 -5.84 7.11
N TYR A 175 14.53 -5.95 5.89
CA TYR A 175 13.68 -5.93 4.70
C TYR A 175 13.27 -7.36 4.28
N ASP A 176 11.97 -7.57 4.09
CA ASP A 176 11.41 -8.81 3.54
C ASP A 176 11.13 -8.61 2.03
N PRO A 177 11.88 -9.25 1.14
CA PRO A 177 11.72 -9.09 -0.30
C PRO A 177 10.48 -9.82 -0.86
N GLU A 178 9.95 -10.82 -0.16
CA GLU A 178 8.74 -11.52 -0.57
C GLU A 178 7.52 -10.63 -0.34
N LEU A 179 7.46 -10.02 0.84
CA LEU A 179 6.39 -9.08 1.21
C LEU A 179 6.60 -7.67 0.61
N GLY A 180 7.83 -7.28 0.32
CA GLY A 180 8.17 -5.93 -0.14
C GLY A 180 8.09 -4.87 0.95
N VAL A 181 8.42 -5.24 2.20
CA VAL A 181 8.21 -4.40 3.40
C VAL A 181 9.42 -4.45 4.31
N PHE A 182 9.61 -3.41 5.12
CA PHE A 182 10.48 -3.51 6.28
C PHE A 182 9.71 -4.11 7.45
N VAL A 183 10.19 -5.22 7.98
CA VAL A 183 9.64 -5.89 9.15
C VAL A 183 10.41 -5.40 10.35
N GLU A 184 9.71 -4.74 11.26
CA GLU A 184 10.25 -4.31 12.55
C GLU A 184 9.69 -5.20 13.66
N LYS A 185 10.59 -5.86 14.39
CA LYS A 185 10.27 -6.71 15.52
C LYS A 185 10.81 -6.07 16.79
N TYR A 186 9.94 -5.84 17.75
CA TYR A 186 10.33 -5.31 19.06
C TYR A 186 10.79 -6.46 19.95
N ASP A 187 11.88 -6.25 20.68
CA ASP A 187 12.33 -7.21 21.66
C ASP A 187 11.31 -7.23 22.82
N PRO A 188 10.76 -8.40 23.17
CA PRO A 188 9.74 -8.46 24.21
C PRO A 188 10.35 -8.15 25.57
N ALA A 189 9.73 -7.23 26.31
CA ALA A 189 9.94 -7.18 27.76
C ALA A 189 9.47 -8.52 28.37
N LYS A 190 10.11 -9.00 29.44
CA LYS A 190 9.77 -10.30 30.07
C LYS A 190 8.25 -10.43 30.26
N GLY A 191 7.66 -11.44 29.62
CA GLY A 191 6.23 -11.75 29.74
C GLY A 191 5.28 -10.95 28.82
N GLN A 192 5.78 -10.06 27.97
CA GLN A 192 4.94 -9.31 27.02
C GLN A 192 4.77 -10.04 25.67
N PRO A 193 3.62 -9.85 24.99
CA PRO A 193 3.38 -10.44 23.68
C PRO A 193 4.32 -9.87 22.62
N GLU A 194 4.60 -10.69 21.61
CA GLU A 194 5.39 -10.29 20.45
C GLU A 194 4.75 -9.08 19.74
N LYS A 195 5.56 -8.05 19.49
CA LYS A 195 5.13 -6.85 18.77
C LYS A 195 5.87 -6.75 17.45
N ILE A 196 5.12 -6.79 16.36
CA ILE A 196 5.62 -6.76 14.98
C ILE A 196 4.90 -5.65 14.22
N ARG A 197 5.68 -4.82 13.55
CA ARG A 197 5.22 -3.75 12.67
C ARG A 197 5.77 -3.97 11.26
N HIS A 198 4.92 -3.80 10.26
CA HIS A 198 5.36 -3.68 8.87
C HIS A 198 5.45 -2.20 8.50
N VAL A 199 6.56 -1.80 7.90
CA VAL A 199 6.82 -0.45 7.42
C VAL A 199 6.98 -0.49 5.91
N HIS A 200 6.18 0.30 5.22
CA HIS A 200 6.13 0.39 3.78
C HIS A 200 6.73 1.70 3.33
N ARG A 201 7.70 1.64 2.42
CA ARG A 201 8.29 2.84 1.82
C ARG A 201 7.74 3.06 0.42
N ASN A 202 7.24 4.26 0.17
CA ASN A 202 6.96 4.73 -1.17
C ASN A 202 8.14 5.58 -1.67
N PRO A 203 8.97 5.07 -2.60
CA PRO A 203 10.15 5.79 -3.06
C PRO A 203 9.79 7.00 -3.94
N ASN A 204 8.59 7.07 -4.50
CA ASN A 204 8.21 8.13 -5.45
C ASN A 204 7.89 9.45 -4.75
N ASN A 205 7.40 9.40 -3.52
CA ASN A 205 7.01 10.59 -2.74
C ASN A 205 7.73 10.68 -1.38
N ASN A 206 8.71 9.80 -1.14
CA ASN A 206 9.49 9.71 0.11
C ASN A 206 8.61 9.60 1.37
N THR A 207 7.56 8.79 1.31
CA THR A 207 6.71 8.51 2.47
C THR A 207 6.94 7.12 3.02
N LEU A 208 6.70 6.96 4.32
CA LEU A 208 6.57 5.66 4.98
C LEU A 208 5.15 5.54 5.54
N GLU A 209 4.63 4.34 5.54
CA GLU A 209 3.41 3.98 6.27
C GLU A 209 3.68 2.74 7.08
N ALA A 210 3.21 2.68 8.32
CA ALA A 210 3.39 1.51 9.16
C ALA A 210 2.08 0.98 9.72
N GLU A 211 2.02 -0.35 9.82
CA GLU A 211 0.89 -1.11 10.35
C GLU A 211 1.39 -2.16 11.36
N PHE A 212 0.68 -2.31 12.48
CA PHE A 212 0.96 -3.39 13.41
C PHE A 212 0.32 -4.68 12.92
N ILE A 213 1.15 -5.71 12.76
CA ILE A 213 0.71 -7.07 12.47
C ILE A 213 0.45 -7.83 13.78
N LYS A 214 1.24 -7.51 14.81
CA LYS A 214 1.06 -8.01 16.17
C LYS A 214 1.37 -6.91 17.19
N PRO A 215 0.58 -6.76 18.26
CA PRO A 215 -0.76 -7.34 18.41
C PRO A 215 -1.73 -6.76 17.37
N LYS A 216 -2.78 -7.51 17.04
CA LYS A 216 -3.91 -6.94 16.29
C LYS A 216 -4.71 -6.05 17.23
N PHE A 217 -5.08 -4.87 16.78
CA PHE A 217 -5.97 -4.00 17.51
C PHE A 217 -7.38 -4.60 17.62
N ARG A 218 -8.12 -4.18 18.65
CA ARG A 218 -9.52 -4.59 18.83
C ARG A 218 -10.36 -4.21 17.60
N PRO A 219 -11.39 -5.00 17.24
CA PRO A 219 -12.25 -4.66 16.11
C PRO A 219 -12.77 -3.22 16.19
N GLY A 220 -12.70 -2.52 15.06
CA GLY A 220 -13.10 -1.12 14.97
C GLY A 220 -12.04 -0.10 15.40
N MET A 221 -10.89 -0.52 15.93
CA MET A 221 -9.79 0.39 16.23
C MET A 221 -8.68 0.25 15.20
N ASP A 222 -8.33 1.35 14.53
CA ASP A 222 -7.26 1.41 13.55
C ASP A 222 -6.21 2.44 13.97
N LEU A 223 -4.93 2.07 13.86
CA LEU A 223 -3.80 2.99 14.05
C LEU A 223 -3.12 3.18 12.69
N LYS A 224 -3.03 4.43 12.26
CA LYS A 224 -2.31 4.81 11.06
C LYS A 224 -1.09 5.64 11.46
N MET A 225 0.09 5.13 11.09
CA MET A 225 1.34 5.86 11.28
C MET A 225 1.91 6.18 9.90
N THR A 226 2.18 7.45 9.64
CA THR A 226 2.76 7.88 8.37
C THR A 226 3.96 8.79 8.62
N TRP A 227 4.98 8.64 7.79
CA TRP A 227 6.14 9.52 7.79
C TRP A 227 6.31 10.15 6.43
N LYS A 228 6.75 11.40 6.41
CA LYS A 228 7.15 12.11 5.20
C LYS A 228 8.56 12.66 5.40
N LYS A 229 9.50 12.23 4.55
CA LYS A 229 10.86 12.78 4.54
C LYS A 229 10.79 14.22 4.03
N ILE A 230 11.19 15.18 4.87
CA ILE A 230 11.26 16.60 4.51
C ILE A 230 12.66 16.92 3.96
N SER A 231 13.70 16.41 4.62
CA SER A 231 15.08 16.45 4.17
C SER A 231 15.85 15.23 4.66
N ALA A 232 17.16 15.14 4.38
CA ALA A 232 17.99 13.98 4.78
C ALA A 232 17.90 13.64 6.27
N ASN A 233 17.81 14.67 7.12
CA ASN A 233 17.85 14.56 8.58
C ASN A 233 16.56 15.06 9.25
N LEU A 234 15.50 15.28 8.48
CA LEU A 234 14.24 15.83 8.99
C LEU A 234 13.05 15.07 8.42
N TRP A 235 12.23 14.54 9.31
CA TRP A 235 11.05 13.77 8.98
C TRP A 235 9.87 14.31 9.76
N ASN A 236 8.70 14.29 9.11
CA ASN A 236 7.44 14.51 9.80
C ASN A 236 6.75 13.16 10.00
N HIS A 237 6.30 12.90 11.22
CA HIS A 237 5.63 11.66 11.62
C HIS A 237 4.23 12.01 12.13
N ASN A 238 3.20 11.48 11.48
CA ASN A 238 1.82 11.62 11.91
C ASN A 238 1.29 10.29 12.46
N ILE A 239 0.65 10.36 13.62
CA ILE A 239 0.04 9.23 14.33
C ILE A 239 -1.45 9.51 14.45
N GLU A 240 -2.28 8.70 13.82
CA GLU A 240 -3.73 8.85 13.83
C GLU A 240 -4.39 7.58 14.37
N VAL A 241 -5.28 7.71 15.34
CA VAL A 241 -6.10 6.61 15.86
C VAL A 241 -7.54 6.85 15.45
N PHE A 242 -8.14 5.81 14.87
CA PHE A 242 -9.53 5.79 14.46
C PHE A 242 -10.31 4.78 15.28
N GLU A 243 -11.53 5.14 15.68
CA GLU A 243 -12.51 4.22 16.25
C GLU A 243 -13.78 4.22 15.38
N ASN A 244 -14.15 3.04 14.88
CA ASN A 244 -15.24 2.80 13.95
C ASN A 244 -15.18 3.75 12.73
N GLY A 245 -13.97 3.97 12.21
CA GLY A 245 -13.69 4.85 11.07
C GLY A 245 -13.69 6.35 11.39
N LYS A 246 -13.91 6.77 12.63
CA LYS A 246 -13.82 8.17 13.05
C LYS A 246 -12.48 8.45 13.71
N LEU A 247 -11.81 9.52 13.29
CA LEU A 247 -10.56 9.98 13.92
C LEU A 247 -10.86 10.41 15.36
N VAL A 248 -10.22 9.76 16.34
CA VAL A 248 -10.37 10.08 17.77
C VAL A 248 -9.12 10.70 18.37
N PHE A 249 -7.97 10.49 17.74
CA PHE A 249 -6.70 11.05 18.18
C PHE A 249 -5.79 11.28 16.99
N SER A 250 -5.09 12.41 16.98
CA SER A 250 -4.03 12.71 16.03
C SER A 250 -2.88 13.39 16.74
N ARG A 251 -1.65 13.02 16.39
CA ARG A 251 -0.43 13.65 16.88
C ARG A 251 0.58 13.77 15.74
N GLU A 252 1.07 14.98 15.53
CA GLU A 252 2.13 15.26 14.58
C GLU A 252 3.45 15.50 15.32
N VAL A 253 4.51 14.84 14.86
CA VAL A 253 5.82 14.81 15.51
C VAL A 253 6.90 15.11 14.48
N THR A 254 7.75 16.08 14.78
CA THR A 254 8.94 16.37 13.99
C THR A 254 10.11 15.53 14.49
N GLN A 255 10.72 14.76 13.61
CA GLN A 255 11.86 13.89 13.91
C GLN A 255 13.13 14.44 13.24
N THR A 256 14.12 14.78 14.07
CA THR A 256 15.42 15.31 13.61
C THR A 256 16.53 14.31 13.89
N ARG A 257 17.39 14.07 12.89
CA ARG A 257 18.51 13.13 12.94
C ARG A 257 19.85 13.85 13.09
N LYS A 258 20.67 13.37 14.02
CA LYS A 258 22.12 13.52 14.01
C LYS A 258 22.72 12.22 13.46
N ALA A 259 23.11 12.26 12.18
CA ALA A 259 23.62 11.09 11.47
C ALA A 259 24.84 10.48 12.19
N ALA A 260 24.94 9.15 12.17
CA ALA A 260 26.16 8.47 12.58
C ALA A 260 27.33 8.93 11.68
N LYS A 261 28.51 9.16 12.26
CA LYS A 261 29.71 9.40 11.45
C LYS A 261 29.97 8.15 10.62
N THR A 262 30.07 8.29 9.31
CA THR A 262 30.56 7.21 8.45
C THR A 262 31.98 6.86 8.89
N GLU A 263 32.20 5.63 9.33
CA GLU A 263 33.55 5.09 9.42
C GLU A 263 34.16 5.17 8.01
N LYS A 264 35.27 5.91 7.90
CA LYS A 264 36.03 6.08 6.66
C LYS A 264 36.73 4.78 6.29
#